data_AF-A0A1X2GDK3-F1
#
_entry.id   AF-A0A1X2GDK3-F1
#
_cell.length_a   1.000
_cell.length_b   1.000
_cell.length_c   1.000
_cell.angle_alpha   90.00
_cell.angle_beta   90.00
_cell.angle_gamma   90.00
#
_symmetry.space_group_name_H-M   'P 1'
#
loop_
_entity.id
_entity.type
_entity.pdbx_description
1 polymer ?
#
loop_
_entity_poly.entity_id
_entity_poly.type
_entity_poly.pdbx_seq_one_letter_code
_entity_poly.pdbx_strand_id
1 'polypeptide(L)'
;MSAFRTLFFFLVLLNAGFLGYDYYKGGRIGENLIDRARNLDAQTLQAGVNQLVLEVKSLTPEKIASKVNQAFAQVKDIHSFDDAMALVREKTGSSSGEVIMDGNVFVLTTGNFYNVIDGSRPALVEFYAPWCGHCKSLAPVYAELGDAFSHSDDVIIAKLDADEHRDLGAAFGVQGFPTLKWFPKGVTSSVGVVDYSGGRDLDALSKFVHDKSGIRPHIRATVSHVKSLATGDFHDTVDDPSTGTLVEFYASWCGHCKSLAPIYEKVGAAFANEPKCNVVKIDADKERAIGTEYDISGFPTIKFFPPGGAEPIPYEGGRGEADFLAFLNEQCGTHRTVGGGLDTSAGRIEDLDRHAAEFVKASGQPEQQQSILLKAQQAASDVESRYAKYYTKLMEKILEKGDDFIDKEKARIQKIIKSSTVTLAKLDDFTIRQNILNVFDAST
;
A
#
# COMPACT_ATOMS: atom_id res chain seq x y z
N MET A 1 28.05 15.22 12.58
CA MET A 1 27.36 16.51 12.81
C MET A 1 28.41 17.54 13.18
N SER A 2 28.53 18.62 12.41
CA SER A 2 29.68 19.52 12.45
C SER A 2 29.68 20.38 13.73
N ALA A 3 30.81 20.37 14.45
CA ALA A 3 31.11 21.23 15.58
C ALA A 3 30.84 22.73 15.31
N PHE A 4 30.79 23.12 14.04
CA PHE A 4 30.47 24.47 13.58
C PHE A 4 29.02 24.89 13.88
N ARG A 5 28.05 23.97 13.80
CA ARG A 5 26.64 24.26 14.12
C ARG A 5 26.43 24.45 15.62
N THR A 6 27.04 23.60 16.44
CA THR A 6 27.00 23.74 17.90
C THR A 6 27.70 25.02 18.35
N LEU A 7 28.86 25.36 17.76
CA LEU A 7 29.59 26.59 18.06
C LEU A 7 28.83 27.85 17.63
N PHE A 8 28.18 27.86 16.47
CA PHE A 8 27.39 28.99 15.99
C PHE A 8 26.16 29.26 16.88
N PHE A 9 25.41 28.22 17.24
CA PHE A 9 24.27 28.37 18.16
C PHE A 9 24.72 28.77 19.57
N PHE A 10 25.84 28.25 20.05
CA PHE A 10 26.41 28.64 21.35
C PHE A 10 26.88 30.09 21.35
N LEU A 11 27.48 30.58 20.25
CA LEU A 11 27.96 31.97 20.10
C LEU A 11 26.84 33.00 19.92
N VAL A 12 25.72 32.63 19.29
CA VAL A 12 24.55 33.50 19.12
C VAL A 12 23.75 33.59 20.43
N LEU A 13 23.57 32.48 21.16
CA LEU A 13 22.94 32.48 22.49
C LEU A 13 23.83 33.16 23.55
N LEU A 14 25.15 32.99 23.48
CA LEU A 14 26.10 33.73 24.32
C LEU A 14 26.06 35.23 23.99
N ASN A 15 26.06 35.67 22.73
CA ASN A 15 26.03 37.11 22.44
C ASN A 15 24.73 37.77 22.92
N ALA A 16 23.57 37.15 22.68
CA ALA A 16 22.29 37.76 23.02
C ALA A 16 21.98 37.74 24.53
N GLY A 17 22.36 36.67 25.25
CA GLY A 17 22.12 36.57 26.70
C GLY A 17 23.22 37.22 27.56
N PHE A 18 24.48 37.16 27.13
CA PHE A 18 25.62 37.56 27.94
C PHE A 18 25.89 39.07 27.91
N LEU A 19 25.69 39.72 26.74
CA LEU A 19 25.81 41.18 26.62
C LEU A 19 24.72 41.92 27.41
N GLY A 20 23.52 41.33 27.52
CA GLY A 20 22.45 41.86 28.36
C GLY A 20 22.71 41.66 29.85
N TYR A 21 23.22 40.49 30.26
CA TYR A 21 23.42 40.14 31.67
C TYR A 21 24.68 40.76 32.30
N ASP A 22 25.81 40.84 31.58
CA ASP A 22 27.08 41.41 32.10
C ASP A 22 27.05 42.95 32.17
N TYR A 23 26.31 43.60 31.26
CA TYR A 23 26.03 45.04 31.32
C TYR A 23 25.27 45.42 32.60
N TYR A 24 24.33 44.58 33.04
CA TYR A 24 23.55 44.80 34.27
C TYR A 24 24.33 44.53 35.57
N LYS A 25 25.51 43.90 35.49
CA LYS A 25 26.36 43.50 36.64
C LYS A 25 27.71 44.23 36.71
N GLY A 26 27.92 45.26 35.87
CA GLY A 26 29.11 46.10 35.91
C GLY A 26 30.39 45.44 35.41
N GLY A 27 30.29 44.45 34.49
CA GLY A 27 31.44 43.95 33.71
C GLY A 27 32.42 42.99 34.41
N ARG A 28 32.11 42.50 35.61
CA ARG A 28 33.03 41.63 36.39
C ARG A 28 33.15 40.20 35.86
N ILE A 29 32.25 39.76 34.98
CA ILE A 29 32.30 38.42 34.39
C ILE A 29 33.22 38.43 33.15
N GLY A 30 33.21 39.53 32.39
CA GLY A 30 34.16 39.78 31.30
C GLY A 30 35.63 39.74 31.75
N GLU A 31 35.97 40.35 32.89
CA GLU A 31 37.36 40.34 33.42
C GLU A 31 37.85 38.91 33.76
N ASN A 32 37.00 38.07 34.36
CA ASN A 32 37.36 36.69 34.71
C ASN A 32 37.55 35.78 33.48
N LEU A 33 36.83 36.07 32.38
CA LEU A 33 36.98 35.35 31.10
C LEU A 33 38.26 35.75 30.38
N ILE A 34 38.66 37.03 30.46
CA ILE A 34 39.92 37.53 29.89
C ILE A 34 41.13 36.93 30.60
N ASP A 35 41.11 36.81 31.93
CA ASP A 35 42.20 36.17 32.68
C ASP A 35 42.28 34.65 32.51
N ARG A 36 41.15 33.98 32.23
CA ARG A 36 41.14 32.56 31.82
C ARG A 36 41.62 32.37 30.38
N ALA A 37 41.31 33.31 29.48
CA ALA A 37 41.78 33.29 28.11
C ALA A 37 43.31 33.49 28.00
N ARG A 38 43.91 34.28 28.90
CA ARG A 38 45.37 34.46 29.00
C ARG A 38 46.14 33.20 29.42
N ASN A 39 45.46 32.21 30.01
CA ASN A 39 46.06 30.97 30.53
C ASN A 39 45.72 29.72 29.69
N LEU A 40 45.17 29.89 28.47
CA LEU A 40 44.91 28.79 27.55
C LEU A 40 46.19 28.41 26.79
N ASP A 41 46.61 27.15 26.91
CA ASP A 41 47.81 26.62 26.30
C ASP A 41 47.76 26.62 24.76
N ALA A 42 48.85 27.10 24.16
CA ALA A 42 48.95 27.49 22.76
C ALA A 42 48.93 26.31 21.77
N GLN A 43 49.04 25.05 22.24
CA GLN A 43 49.11 23.89 21.34
C GLN A 43 47.76 23.44 20.75
N THR A 44 46.61 23.92 21.25
CA THR A 44 45.29 23.48 20.74
C THR A 44 44.75 24.35 19.59
N LEU A 45 45.38 25.48 19.25
CA LEU A 45 44.76 26.54 18.44
C LEU A 45 45.41 26.83 17.07
N GLN A 46 46.25 25.95 16.50
CA GLN A 46 47.16 26.40 15.44
C GLN A 46 46.78 26.11 13.98
N ALA A 47 45.74 25.31 13.66
CA ALA A 47 45.41 24.97 12.27
C ALA A 47 44.19 25.72 11.67
N GLY A 48 43.09 25.91 12.42
CA GLY A 48 41.87 26.55 11.91
C GLY A 48 41.84 28.08 12.00
N VAL A 49 42.70 28.67 12.84
CA VAL A 49 42.68 30.11 13.16
C VAL A 49 43.26 30.96 12.02
N ASN A 50 44.21 30.44 11.24
CA ASN A 50 44.92 31.23 10.23
C ASN A 50 44.03 31.68 9.06
N GLN A 51 43.00 30.90 8.69
CA GLN A 51 42.14 31.23 7.55
C GLN A 51 41.03 32.23 7.93
N LEU A 52 40.44 32.06 9.12
CA LEU A 52 39.49 33.00 9.71
C LEU A 52 40.12 34.36 10.02
N VAL A 53 41.38 34.37 10.49
CA VAL A 53 42.13 35.61 10.75
C VAL A 53 42.43 36.37 9.46
N LEU A 54 42.67 35.68 8.34
CA LEU A 54 42.87 36.33 7.03
C LEU A 54 41.58 36.94 6.48
N GLU A 55 40.44 36.27 6.65
CA GLU A 55 39.12 36.79 6.26
C GLU A 55 38.74 38.02 7.07
N VAL A 56 38.91 37.98 8.40
CA VAL A 56 38.60 39.11 9.28
C VAL A 56 39.53 40.30 9.04
N LYS A 57 40.82 40.07 8.75
CA LYS A 57 41.78 41.13 8.40
C LYS A 57 41.49 41.83 7.07
N SER A 58 40.68 41.23 6.20
CA SER A 58 40.31 41.79 4.89
C SER A 58 39.07 42.69 4.92
N LEU A 59 38.39 42.79 6.07
CA LEU A 59 37.16 43.56 6.23
C LEU A 59 37.49 45.00 6.64
N THR A 60 37.13 45.96 5.79
CA THR A 60 37.25 47.39 6.12
C THR A 60 36.10 47.84 7.03
N PRO A 61 36.28 48.90 7.84
CA PRO A 61 35.22 49.44 8.69
C PRO A 61 33.94 49.77 7.93
N GLU A 62 34.02 50.24 6.68
CA GLU A 62 32.84 50.52 5.86
C GLU A 62 32.11 49.24 5.43
N LYS A 63 32.84 48.15 5.15
CA LYS A 63 32.25 46.85 4.80
C LYS A 63 31.59 46.19 6.01
N ILE A 64 32.16 46.37 7.20
CA ILE A 64 31.57 45.90 8.46
C ILE A 64 30.30 46.71 8.76
N ALA A 65 30.36 48.04 8.70
CA ALA A 65 29.20 48.91 8.92
C ALA A 65 28.07 48.65 7.91
N SER A 66 28.41 48.43 6.63
CA SER A 66 27.44 48.05 5.59
C SER A 66 26.78 46.70 5.89
N LYS A 67 27.56 45.67 6.24
CA LYS A 67 27.03 44.35 6.60
C LYS A 67 26.16 44.38 7.86
N VAL A 68 26.57 45.15 8.86
CA VAL A 68 25.80 45.33 10.11
C VAL A 68 24.49 46.07 9.84
N ASN A 69 24.52 47.17 9.09
CA ASN A 69 23.31 47.92 8.74
C ASN A 69 22.35 47.12 7.84
N GLN A 70 22.88 46.32 6.91
CA GLN A 70 22.09 45.43 6.06
C GLN A 70 21.46 44.28 6.86
N ALA A 71 22.15 43.79 7.90
CA ALA A 71 21.60 42.80 8.84
C ALA A 71 20.52 43.41 9.75
N PHE A 72 20.73 44.63 10.27
CA PHE A 72 19.73 45.34 11.08
C PHE A 72 18.48 45.75 10.29
N ALA A 73 18.62 46.11 9.01
CA ALA A 73 17.48 46.40 8.13
C ALA A 73 16.58 45.17 7.91
N GLN A 74 17.15 43.96 7.88
CA GLN A 74 16.44 42.69 7.68
C GLN A 74 15.74 42.16 8.94
N VAL A 75 16.13 42.64 10.13
CA VAL A 75 15.53 42.26 11.42
C VAL A 75 14.34 43.17 11.79
N LYS A 76 14.21 44.33 11.14
CA LYS A 76 13.19 45.34 11.44
C LYS A 76 11.75 44.89 11.15
N ASP A 77 11.58 43.90 10.27
CA ASP A 77 10.29 43.36 9.84
C ASP A 77 9.93 42.00 10.50
N ILE A 78 10.68 41.58 11.54
CA ILE A 78 10.39 40.35 12.30
C ILE A 78 9.47 40.71 13.48
N HIS A 79 8.19 40.36 13.38
CA HIS A 79 7.18 40.66 14.42
C HIS A 79 6.72 39.42 15.19
N SER A 80 7.07 38.23 14.71
CA SER A 80 6.70 36.96 15.31
C SER A 80 7.82 35.91 15.21
N PHE A 81 7.68 34.83 15.98
CA PHE A 81 8.55 33.65 15.87
C PHE A 81 8.50 33.04 14.46
N ASP A 82 7.34 33.13 13.78
CA ASP A 82 7.14 32.62 12.43
C ASP A 82 7.89 33.46 11.39
N ASP A 83 7.95 34.78 11.54
CA ASP A 83 8.75 35.67 10.67
C ASP A 83 10.25 35.37 10.81
N ALA A 84 10.68 35.10 12.04
CA ALA A 84 12.06 34.70 12.32
C ALA A 84 12.38 33.35 11.67
N MET A 85 11.46 32.39 11.74
CA MET A 85 11.62 31.08 11.10
C MET A 85 11.57 31.15 9.57
N ALA A 86 10.75 32.03 8.99
CA ALA A 86 10.67 32.27 7.55
C ALA A 86 11.98 32.87 7.00
N LEU A 87 12.54 33.88 7.69
CA LEU A 87 13.81 34.50 7.33
C LEU A 87 14.98 33.52 7.49
N VAL A 88 14.94 32.68 8.54
CA VAL A 88 15.91 31.60 8.73
C VAL A 88 15.84 30.59 7.58
N ARG A 89 14.64 30.23 7.08
CA ARG A 89 14.46 29.33 5.93
C ARG A 89 14.99 29.92 4.61
N GLU A 90 14.74 31.20 4.37
CA GLU A 90 15.26 31.92 3.19
C GLU A 90 16.80 31.97 3.20
N LYS A 91 17.41 32.20 4.37
CA LYS A 91 18.86 32.41 4.52
C LYS A 91 19.66 31.11 4.69
N THR A 92 19.03 30.04 5.16
CA THR A 92 19.72 28.77 5.42
C THR A 92 19.74 27.83 4.21
N GLY A 93 19.09 28.17 3.10
CA GLY A 93 19.19 27.44 1.84
C GLY A 93 18.87 25.96 1.98
N SER A 94 17.59 25.61 1.81
CA SER A 94 17.10 24.28 1.41
C SER A 94 18.06 23.11 1.71
N SER A 95 17.87 22.44 2.85
CA SER A 95 18.03 20.99 2.76
C SER A 95 16.83 20.54 1.93
N SER A 96 17.06 20.28 0.65
CA SER A 96 16.13 19.53 -0.19
C SER A 96 16.01 18.14 0.42
N GLY A 97 15.19 18.01 1.47
CA GLY A 97 14.76 16.71 1.94
C GLY A 97 14.17 16.00 0.74
N GLU A 98 14.65 14.79 0.47
CA GLU A 98 14.19 13.98 -0.64
C GLU A 98 12.66 13.93 -0.63
N VAL A 99 12.06 14.16 -1.80
CA VAL A 99 10.63 14.01 -1.98
C VAL A 99 10.37 12.51 -2.03
N ILE A 100 9.85 11.98 -0.93
CA ILE A 100 9.54 10.56 -0.79
C ILE A 100 8.06 10.38 -1.13
N MET A 101 7.75 9.34 -1.90
CA MET A 101 6.38 8.95 -2.22
C MET A 101 6.14 7.48 -1.86
N ASP A 102 4.93 7.19 -1.43
CA ASP A 102 4.40 5.84 -1.29
C ASP A 102 3.23 5.72 -2.29
N GLY A 103 3.49 5.09 -3.44
CA GLY A 103 2.60 5.18 -4.60
C GLY A 103 2.43 6.64 -5.04
N ASN A 104 1.18 7.09 -5.12
CA ASN A 104 0.81 8.47 -5.47
C ASN A 104 0.57 9.37 -4.25
N VAL A 105 1.02 8.96 -3.05
CA VAL A 105 0.91 9.73 -1.81
C VAL A 105 2.28 10.23 -1.37
N PHE A 106 2.41 11.54 -1.14
CA PHE A 106 3.64 12.13 -0.62
C PHE A 106 3.89 11.72 0.84
N VAL A 107 5.11 11.30 1.15
CA VAL A 107 5.54 10.99 2.53
C VAL A 107 6.30 12.20 3.07
N LEU A 108 5.62 12.91 3.96
CA LEU A 108 6.15 14.10 4.60
C LEU A 108 7.03 13.71 5.79
N THR A 109 8.07 14.51 6.00
CA THR A 109 8.97 14.49 7.14
C THR A 109 9.23 15.93 7.56
N THR A 110 9.80 16.14 8.75
CA THR A 110 10.26 17.49 9.15
C THR A 110 11.22 18.12 8.12
N GLY A 111 11.98 17.31 7.38
CA GLY A 111 12.97 17.77 6.40
C GLY A 111 12.40 18.19 5.04
N ASN A 112 11.21 17.70 4.67
CA ASN A 112 10.61 17.99 3.35
C ASN A 112 9.23 18.65 3.41
N PHE A 113 8.60 18.76 4.60
CA PHE A 113 7.22 19.23 4.74
C PHE A 113 6.97 20.57 4.04
N TYR A 114 7.80 21.58 4.30
CA TYR A 114 7.62 22.91 3.73
C TYR A 114 8.04 23.02 2.25
N ASN A 115 8.73 22.01 1.72
CA ASN A 115 9.03 21.93 0.30
C ASN A 115 7.83 21.35 -0.47
N VAL A 116 7.11 20.39 0.13
CA VAL A 116 5.93 19.77 -0.47
C VAL A 116 4.69 20.64 -0.24
N ILE A 117 4.49 21.12 0.98
CA ILE A 117 3.38 22.00 1.41
C ILE A 117 3.87 23.47 1.37
N ASP A 118 4.26 23.92 0.17
CA ASP A 118 4.77 25.27 -0.08
C ASP A 118 3.64 26.30 -0.33
N GLY A 119 2.38 25.86 -0.34
CA GLY A 119 1.20 26.68 -0.58
C GLY A 119 0.90 26.95 -2.05
N SER A 120 1.74 26.49 -2.98
CA SER A 120 1.46 26.58 -4.43
C SER A 120 0.19 25.82 -4.83
N ARG A 121 -0.11 24.76 -4.09
CA ARG A 121 -1.22 23.84 -4.30
C ARG A 121 -1.91 23.52 -2.98
N PRO A 122 -3.23 23.28 -2.99
CA PRO A 122 -3.90 22.75 -1.83
C PRO A 122 -3.49 21.30 -1.54
N ALA A 123 -3.58 20.88 -0.29
CA ALA A 123 -3.20 19.53 0.13
C ALA A 123 -4.17 18.90 1.14
N LEU A 124 -4.42 17.59 1.02
CA LEU A 124 -4.96 16.79 2.11
C LEU A 124 -3.81 16.00 2.75
N VAL A 125 -3.63 16.17 4.06
CA VAL A 125 -2.56 15.53 4.82
C VAL A 125 -3.14 14.61 5.90
N GLU A 126 -2.77 13.34 5.85
CA GLU A 126 -3.01 12.37 6.93
C GLU A 126 -1.87 12.42 7.95
N PHE A 127 -2.19 12.72 9.20
CA PHE A 127 -1.29 12.57 10.33
C PHE A 127 -1.57 11.21 10.99
N TYR A 128 -0.60 10.30 10.90
CA TYR A 128 -0.75 8.91 11.34
C TYR A 128 0.35 8.49 12.33
N ALA A 129 0.21 7.27 12.87
CA ALA A 129 1.25 6.57 13.61
C ALA A 129 1.29 5.09 13.19
N PRO A 130 2.47 4.45 13.03
CA PRO A 130 2.58 3.09 12.48
C PRO A 130 1.92 2.01 13.33
N TRP A 131 1.80 2.24 14.63
CA TRP A 131 1.18 1.31 15.59
C TRP A 131 -0.35 1.46 15.68
N CYS A 132 -0.95 2.48 15.07
CA CYS A 132 -2.39 2.74 15.18
C CYS A 132 -3.20 1.82 14.26
N GLY A 133 -4.11 1.02 14.85
CA GLY A 133 -4.99 0.12 14.11
C GLY A 133 -5.88 0.83 13.09
N HIS A 134 -6.50 1.96 13.46
CA HIS A 134 -7.33 2.74 12.53
C HIS A 134 -6.54 3.35 11.37
N CYS A 135 -5.27 3.71 11.57
CA CYS A 135 -4.38 4.15 10.49
C CYS A 135 -4.10 3.02 9.52
N LYS A 136 -3.82 1.81 10.03
CA LYS A 136 -3.62 0.63 9.18
C LYS A 136 -4.85 0.30 8.33
N SER A 137 -6.04 0.50 8.89
CA SER A 137 -7.30 0.34 8.14
C SER A 137 -7.51 1.42 7.07
N LEU A 138 -7.06 2.67 7.31
CA LEU A 138 -7.19 3.78 6.36
C LEU A 138 -6.13 3.75 5.25
N ALA A 139 -4.93 3.25 5.53
CA ALA A 139 -3.80 3.23 4.60
C ALA A 139 -4.14 2.75 3.16
N PRO A 140 -4.84 1.61 2.94
CA PRO A 140 -5.19 1.19 1.58
C PRO A 140 -6.14 2.17 0.89
N VAL A 141 -7.15 2.69 1.59
CA VAL A 141 -8.11 3.67 1.04
C VAL A 141 -7.40 5.00 0.71
N TYR A 142 -6.45 5.41 1.54
CA TYR A 142 -5.69 6.64 1.31
C TYR A 142 -4.71 6.51 0.14
N ALA A 143 -4.18 5.31 -0.11
CA ALA A 143 -3.42 5.02 -1.32
C ALA A 143 -4.30 5.10 -2.58
N GLU A 144 -5.50 4.52 -2.55
CA GLU A 144 -6.49 4.64 -3.64
C GLU A 144 -6.89 6.11 -3.90
N LEU A 145 -6.99 6.92 -2.83
CA LEU A 145 -7.22 8.36 -2.97
C LEU A 145 -6.06 9.05 -3.71
N GLY A 146 -4.81 8.70 -3.37
CA GLY A 146 -3.63 9.17 -4.10
C GLY A 146 -3.72 8.82 -5.59
N ASP A 147 -4.07 7.58 -5.92
CA ASP A 147 -4.25 7.11 -7.30
C ASP A 147 -5.37 7.87 -8.02
N ALA A 148 -6.49 8.15 -7.34
CA ALA A 148 -7.61 8.88 -7.92
C ALA A 148 -7.23 10.30 -8.38
N PHE A 149 -6.28 10.94 -7.72
CA PHE A 149 -5.82 12.29 -8.05
C PHE A 149 -4.49 12.33 -8.80
N SER A 150 -3.85 11.19 -9.06
CA SER A 150 -2.50 11.11 -9.67
C SER A 150 -2.40 11.67 -11.10
N HIS A 151 -3.54 11.95 -11.74
CA HIS A 151 -3.61 12.51 -13.09
C HIS A 151 -3.49 14.05 -13.12
N SER A 152 -3.52 14.70 -11.95
CA SER A 152 -3.43 16.15 -11.82
C SER A 152 -2.37 16.51 -10.80
N ASP A 153 -1.48 17.42 -11.18
CA ASP A 153 -0.51 18.00 -10.27
C ASP A 153 -1.10 19.14 -9.43
N ASP A 154 -2.37 19.50 -9.56
CA ASP A 154 -2.96 20.69 -8.91
C ASP A 154 -3.43 20.47 -7.47
N VAL A 155 -3.34 19.24 -6.95
CA VAL A 155 -3.69 18.90 -5.57
C VAL A 155 -2.71 17.89 -5.00
N ILE A 156 -2.39 18.02 -3.72
CA ILE A 156 -1.44 17.15 -3.03
C ILE A 156 -2.20 16.19 -2.10
N ILE A 157 -1.96 14.90 -2.24
CA ILE A 157 -2.34 13.89 -1.26
C ILE A 157 -1.08 13.45 -0.52
N ALA A 158 -1.05 13.64 0.79
CA ALA A 158 0.16 13.41 1.58
C ALA A 158 -0.13 12.77 2.94
N LYS A 159 0.90 12.18 3.53
CA LYS A 159 0.87 11.61 4.88
C LYS A 159 2.13 11.96 5.67
N LEU A 160 2.00 12.08 6.98
CA LEU A 160 3.08 12.39 7.93
C LEU A 160 2.97 11.45 9.13
N ASP A 161 4.06 10.74 9.44
CA ASP A 161 4.17 10.04 10.73
C ASP A 161 4.38 11.10 11.82
N ALA A 162 3.32 11.39 12.55
CA ALA A 162 3.32 12.39 13.61
C ALA A 162 3.72 11.81 14.98
N ASP A 163 3.97 10.50 15.08
CA ASP A 163 4.62 9.90 16.24
C ASP A 163 6.16 9.98 16.12
N GLU A 164 6.70 9.87 14.90
CA GLU A 164 8.10 10.17 14.61
C GLU A 164 8.37 11.68 14.57
N HIS A 165 7.52 12.45 13.87
CA HIS A 165 7.67 13.91 13.70
C HIS A 165 6.75 14.71 14.65
N ARG A 166 6.90 14.46 15.96
CA ARG A 166 6.01 14.99 17.02
C ARG A 166 5.87 16.51 17.04
N ASP A 167 6.97 17.25 16.89
CA ASP A 167 6.94 18.72 16.93
C ASP A 167 6.08 19.28 15.78
N LEU A 168 6.16 18.65 14.61
CA LEU A 168 5.38 19.04 13.45
C LEU A 168 3.90 18.67 13.63
N GLY A 169 3.60 17.47 14.14
CA GLY A 169 2.24 17.09 14.51
C GLY A 169 1.62 18.03 15.56
N ALA A 170 2.38 18.38 16.59
CA ALA A 170 1.96 19.32 17.64
C ALA A 170 1.70 20.73 17.09
N ALA A 171 2.55 21.22 16.17
CA ALA A 171 2.36 22.51 15.52
C ALA A 171 1.03 22.62 14.77
N PHE A 172 0.52 21.50 14.23
CA PHE A 172 -0.79 21.42 13.58
C PHE A 172 -1.93 20.97 14.50
N GLY A 173 -1.68 20.83 15.81
CA GLY A 173 -2.69 20.48 16.80
C GLY A 173 -3.18 19.02 16.70
N VAL A 174 -2.32 18.09 16.28
CA VAL A 174 -2.67 16.66 16.23
C VAL A 174 -2.68 16.08 17.65
N GLN A 175 -3.85 15.61 18.10
CA GLN A 175 -4.04 15.03 19.43
C GLN A 175 -4.31 13.51 19.41
N GLY A 176 -4.52 12.94 18.23
CA GLY A 176 -4.82 11.52 18.05
C GLY A 176 -4.72 11.10 16.58
N PHE A 177 -4.80 9.79 16.33
CA PHE A 177 -4.55 9.22 15.01
C PHE A 177 -5.70 8.32 14.51
N PRO A 178 -5.97 8.30 13.19
CA PRO A 178 -5.50 9.27 12.20
C PRO A 178 -6.22 10.62 12.37
N THR A 179 -5.51 11.71 12.10
CA THR A 179 -6.08 13.06 11.96
C THR A 179 -5.84 13.52 10.53
N LEU A 180 -6.89 13.96 9.82
CA LEU A 180 -6.78 14.46 8.46
C LEU A 180 -6.99 15.97 8.45
N LYS A 181 -6.12 16.69 7.75
CA LYS A 181 -6.20 18.15 7.64
C LYS A 181 -6.05 18.61 6.21
N TRP A 182 -6.88 19.57 5.83
CA TRP A 182 -6.85 20.24 4.55
C TRP A 182 -6.08 21.55 4.64
N PHE A 183 -5.12 21.71 3.73
CA PHE A 183 -4.30 22.90 3.55
C PHE A 183 -4.82 23.61 2.30
N PRO A 184 -5.57 24.71 2.43
CA PRO A 184 -5.96 25.51 1.28
C PRO A 184 -4.75 26.05 0.52
N LYS A 185 -4.94 26.40 -0.76
CA LYS A 185 -3.90 27.07 -1.55
C LYS A 185 -3.47 28.37 -0.84
N GLY A 186 -2.16 28.58 -0.74
CA GLY A 186 -1.52 29.69 -0.03
C GLY A 186 -1.30 29.46 1.48
N VAL A 187 -1.78 28.35 2.05
CA VAL A 187 -1.62 28.04 3.48
C VAL A 187 -0.46 27.07 3.70
N THR A 188 0.53 27.48 4.50
CA THR A 188 1.74 26.70 4.81
C THR A 188 2.02 26.53 6.31
N SER A 189 1.28 27.24 7.16
CA SER A 189 1.36 27.16 8.62
C SER A 189 0.07 26.58 9.19
N SER A 190 -0.02 26.44 10.52
CA SER A 190 -1.23 25.96 11.18
C SER A 190 -2.42 26.92 11.07
N VAL A 191 -2.18 28.19 10.73
CA VAL A 191 -3.22 29.19 10.56
C VAL A 191 -3.90 29.01 9.20
N GLY A 192 -5.21 28.77 9.20
CA GLY A 192 -6.01 28.58 7.97
C GLY A 192 -6.12 27.13 7.50
N VAL A 193 -5.51 26.18 8.22
CA VAL A 193 -5.71 24.74 8.01
C VAL A 193 -7.10 24.35 8.50
N VAL A 194 -7.76 23.46 7.76
CA VAL A 194 -9.14 23.02 8.02
C VAL A 194 -9.14 21.54 8.39
N ASP A 195 -9.78 21.19 9.51
CA ASP A 195 -9.93 19.78 9.90
C ASP A 195 -10.91 19.04 9.00
N TYR A 196 -10.56 17.81 8.63
CA TYR A 196 -11.46 16.89 7.95
C TYR A 196 -12.17 16.00 8.97
N SER A 197 -13.50 16.02 8.96
CA SER A 197 -14.37 15.27 9.88
C SER A 197 -15.35 14.33 9.16
N GLY A 198 -15.20 14.14 7.85
CA GLY A 198 -16.05 13.25 7.05
C GLY A 198 -15.71 11.76 7.17
N GLY A 199 -16.41 10.94 6.39
CA GLY A 199 -16.16 9.49 6.27
C GLY A 199 -14.75 9.16 5.78
N ARG A 200 -14.22 7.99 6.13
CA ARG A 200 -12.85 7.59 5.76
C ARG A 200 -12.81 6.57 4.64
N ASP A 201 -13.90 6.43 3.90
CA ASP A 201 -14.00 5.69 2.65
C ASP A 201 -13.57 6.56 1.45
N LEU A 202 -13.26 5.90 0.32
CA LEU A 202 -12.74 6.56 -0.88
C LEU A 202 -13.73 7.59 -1.45
N ASP A 203 -15.03 7.32 -1.39
CA ASP A 203 -16.07 8.21 -1.93
C ASP A 203 -16.11 9.53 -1.13
N ALA A 204 -16.20 9.45 0.20
CA ALA A 204 -16.22 10.60 1.07
C ALA A 204 -14.94 11.46 0.94
N LEU A 205 -13.77 10.82 0.93
CA LEU A 205 -12.48 11.49 0.77
C LEU A 205 -12.34 12.13 -0.61
N SER A 206 -12.63 11.39 -1.68
CA SER A 206 -12.54 11.88 -3.06
C SER A 206 -13.49 13.02 -3.31
N LYS A 207 -14.72 12.93 -2.78
CA LYS A 207 -15.70 14.01 -2.83
C LYS A 207 -15.19 15.25 -2.10
N PHE A 208 -14.63 15.10 -0.90
CA PHE A 208 -14.10 16.24 -0.16
C PHE A 208 -12.97 16.94 -0.91
N VAL A 209 -12.00 16.18 -1.42
CA VAL A 209 -10.89 16.74 -2.21
C VAL A 209 -11.42 17.42 -3.47
N HIS A 210 -12.40 16.81 -4.15
CA HIS A 210 -13.07 17.42 -5.30
C HIS A 210 -13.74 18.74 -4.96
N ASP A 211 -14.57 18.77 -3.92
CA ASP A 211 -15.31 19.97 -3.50
C ASP A 211 -14.37 21.12 -3.11
N LYS A 212 -13.20 20.79 -2.53
CA LYS A 212 -12.22 21.79 -2.06
C LYS A 212 -11.21 22.25 -3.12
N SER A 213 -10.87 21.41 -4.09
CA SER A 213 -9.87 21.70 -5.12
C SER A 213 -10.45 21.99 -6.50
N GLY A 214 -11.68 21.56 -6.78
CA GLY A 214 -12.29 21.54 -8.11
C GLY A 214 -11.79 20.41 -9.02
N ILE A 215 -10.78 19.64 -8.60
CA ILE A 215 -10.21 18.54 -9.38
C ILE A 215 -11.13 17.33 -9.30
N ARG A 216 -11.50 16.74 -10.45
CA ARG A 216 -12.35 15.55 -10.47
C ARG A 216 -11.50 14.31 -10.18
N PRO A 217 -11.89 13.42 -9.27
CA PRO A 217 -11.15 12.19 -9.04
C PRO A 217 -11.29 11.26 -10.25
N HIS A 218 -10.19 10.67 -10.69
CA HIS A 218 -10.17 9.58 -11.66
C HIS A 218 -10.12 8.25 -10.91
N ILE A 219 -11.25 7.90 -10.28
CA ILE A 219 -11.38 6.58 -9.65
C ILE A 219 -11.45 5.57 -10.79
N ARG A 220 -10.40 4.75 -10.95
CA ARG A 220 -10.48 3.60 -11.84
C ARG A 220 -11.63 2.75 -11.33
N ALA A 221 -12.69 2.63 -12.11
CA ALA A 221 -13.76 1.69 -11.79
C ALA A 221 -13.11 0.31 -11.72
N THR A 222 -12.92 -0.21 -10.51
CA THR A 222 -12.55 -1.60 -10.33
C THR A 222 -13.64 -2.39 -11.03
N VAL A 223 -13.25 -3.21 -12.01
CA VAL A 223 -14.20 -4.09 -12.69
C VAL A 223 -14.77 -4.99 -11.60
N SER A 224 -16.03 -4.76 -11.24
CA SER A 224 -16.69 -5.62 -10.27
C SER A 224 -16.88 -6.98 -10.91
N HIS A 225 -16.41 -8.00 -10.22
CA HIS A 225 -16.64 -9.40 -10.57
C HIS A 225 -17.85 -9.97 -9.83
N VAL A 226 -18.64 -9.10 -9.17
CA VAL A 226 -19.88 -9.45 -8.50
C VAL A 226 -21.05 -8.81 -9.24
N LYS A 227 -21.69 -9.57 -10.11
CA LYS A 227 -22.86 -9.09 -10.86
C LYS A 227 -24.01 -8.80 -9.88
N SER A 228 -24.61 -7.61 -9.97
CA SER A 228 -25.86 -7.31 -9.29
C SER A 228 -27.02 -7.78 -10.15
N LEU A 229 -27.79 -8.74 -9.66
CA LEU A 229 -28.97 -9.28 -10.33
C LEU A 229 -30.21 -8.44 -10.04
N ALA A 230 -31.20 -8.58 -10.90
CA ALA A 230 -32.57 -8.12 -10.73
C ALA A 230 -33.52 -9.32 -10.83
N THR A 231 -34.79 -9.13 -10.48
CA THR A 231 -35.78 -10.21 -10.55
C THR A 231 -35.81 -10.91 -11.92
N GLY A 232 -35.63 -10.15 -13.01
CA GLY A 232 -35.73 -10.67 -14.38
C GLY A 232 -34.56 -11.52 -14.87
N ASP A 233 -33.40 -11.50 -14.21
CA ASP A 233 -32.22 -12.31 -14.60
C ASP A 233 -31.72 -13.22 -13.47
N PHE A 234 -32.48 -13.30 -12.37
CA PHE A 234 -32.10 -14.09 -11.20
C PHE A 234 -32.05 -15.58 -11.51
N HIS A 235 -33.19 -16.18 -11.91
CA HIS A 235 -33.30 -17.61 -12.20
C HIS A 235 -32.42 -18.05 -13.36
N ASP A 236 -32.35 -17.25 -14.44
CA ASP A 236 -31.43 -17.50 -15.56
C ASP A 236 -29.96 -17.63 -15.11
N THR A 237 -29.59 -16.95 -14.02
CA THR A 237 -28.24 -17.01 -13.46
C THR A 237 -28.06 -18.17 -12.47
N VAL A 238 -29.02 -18.37 -11.55
CA VAL A 238 -28.86 -19.35 -10.45
C VAL A 238 -29.23 -20.78 -10.83
N ASP A 239 -30.07 -20.98 -11.87
CA ASP A 239 -30.51 -22.29 -12.32
C ASP A 239 -29.65 -22.87 -13.46
N ASP A 240 -28.55 -22.19 -13.81
CA ASP A 240 -27.63 -22.65 -14.85
C ASP A 240 -27.09 -24.06 -14.52
N PRO A 241 -27.18 -25.04 -15.44
CA PRO A 241 -26.82 -26.42 -15.17
C PRO A 241 -25.31 -26.67 -15.04
N SER A 242 -24.49 -25.69 -15.40
CA SER A 242 -23.03 -25.82 -15.49
C SER A 242 -22.27 -25.02 -14.43
N THR A 243 -22.96 -24.13 -13.70
CA THR A 243 -22.33 -23.20 -12.76
C THR A 243 -23.04 -23.18 -11.41
N GLY A 244 -22.24 -23.23 -10.33
CA GLY A 244 -22.73 -22.97 -8.98
C GLY A 244 -22.66 -21.48 -8.69
N THR A 245 -23.65 -20.91 -8.02
CA THR A 245 -23.76 -19.46 -7.82
C THR A 245 -23.90 -19.09 -6.34
N LEU A 246 -22.94 -18.35 -5.80
CA LEU A 246 -23.04 -17.73 -4.48
C LEU A 246 -23.77 -16.38 -4.60
N VAL A 247 -24.87 -16.23 -3.85
CA VAL A 247 -25.72 -15.03 -3.88
C VAL A 247 -25.70 -14.34 -2.53
N GLU A 248 -25.30 -13.06 -2.52
CA GLU A 248 -25.57 -12.16 -1.39
C GLU A 248 -26.92 -11.46 -1.59
N PHE A 249 -27.86 -11.73 -0.69
CA PHE A 249 -29.08 -10.96 -0.54
C PHE A 249 -28.80 -9.82 0.43
N TYR A 250 -28.83 -8.58 -0.08
CA TYR A 250 -28.51 -7.37 0.68
C TYR A 250 -29.64 -6.34 0.64
N ALA A 251 -29.45 -5.25 1.39
CA ALA A 251 -30.24 -4.03 1.26
C ALA A 251 -29.33 -2.81 1.32
N SER A 252 -29.57 -1.82 0.46
CA SER A 252 -28.73 -0.61 0.34
C SER A 252 -28.56 0.20 1.64
N TRP A 253 -29.51 0.13 2.57
CA TRP A 253 -29.45 0.80 3.87
C TRP A 253 -28.73 -0.01 4.96
N CYS A 254 -28.42 -1.29 4.73
CA CYS A 254 -27.85 -2.17 5.74
C CYS A 254 -26.36 -1.90 5.98
N GLY A 255 -26.01 -1.53 7.21
CA GLY A 255 -24.61 -1.28 7.61
C GLY A 255 -23.71 -2.53 7.52
N HIS A 256 -24.21 -3.70 7.93
CA HIS A 256 -23.46 -4.95 7.85
C HIS A 256 -23.16 -5.37 6.40
N CYS A 257 -24.10 -5.14 5.47
CA CYS A 257 -23.86 -5.35 4.04
C CYS A 257 -22.76 -4.43 3.52
N LYS A 258 -22.76 -3.15 3.91
CA LYS A 258 -21.70 -2.20 3.53
C LYS A 258 -20.33 -2.62 4.05
N SER A 259 -20.27 -3.21 5.25
CA SER A 259 -19.03 -3.76 5.79
C SER A 259 -18.56 -5.03 5.06
N LEU A 260 -19.48 -5.87 4.58
CA LEU A 260 -19.15 -7.10 3.86
C LEU A 260 -18.76 -6.82 2.39
N ALA A 261 -19.36 -5.82 1.75
CA ALA A 261 -19.20 -5.55 0.32
C ALA A 261 -17.74 -5.56 -0.18
N PRO A 262 -16.75 -4.93 0.49
CA PRO A 262 -15.36 -5.00 0.04
C PRO A 262 -14.76 -6.41 0.06
N ILE A 263 -15.17 -7.24 1.02
CA ILE A 263 -14.72 -8.64 1.10
C ILE A 263 -15.39 -9.44 0.00
N TYR A 264 -16.69 -9.24 -0.22
CA TYR A 264 -17.45 -9.95 -1.24
C TYR A 264 -16.95 -9.63 -2.66
N GLU A 265 -16.52 -8.39 -2.93
CA GLU A 265 -15.84 -8.04 -4.20
C GLU A 265 -14.49 -8.75 -4.38
N LYS A 266 -13.71 -8.95 -3.30
CA LYS A 266 -12.48 -9.75 -3.37
C LYS A 266 -12.77 -11.22 -3.68
N VAL A 267 -13.84 -11.78 -3.10
CA VAL A 267 -14.31 -13.13 -3.41
C VAL A 267 -14.72 -13.21 -4.88
N GLY A 268 -15.53 -12.27 -5.38
CA GLY A 268 -15.85 -12.22 -6.81
C GLY A 268 -14.61 -12.15 -7.70
N ALA A 269 -13.61 -11.34 -7.33
CA ALA A 269 -12.37 -11.23 -8.09
C ALA A 269 -11.54 -12.53 -8.06
N ALA A 270 -11.49 -13.22 -6.92
CA ALA A 270 -10.80 -14.50 -6.77
C ALA A 270 -11.42 -15.60 -7.65
N PHE A 271 -12.74 -15.58 -7.83
CA PHE A 271 -13.48 -16.56 -8.63
C PHE A 271 -13.76 -16.10 -10.07
N ALA A 272 -13.29 -14.92 -10.47
CA ALA A 272 -13.55 -14.33 -11.79
C ALA A 272 -13.10 -15.21 -12.98
N ASN A 273 -12.14 -16.11 -12.75
CA ASN A 273 -11.61 -17.03 -13.76
C ASN A 273 -12.04 -18.49 -13.50
N GLU A 274 -13.04 -18.73 -12.63
CA GLU A 274 -13.62 -20.05 -12.41
C GLU A 274 -14.89 -20.23 -13.24
N PRO A 275 -14.86 -20.99 -14.35
CA PRO A 275 -15.99 -21.07 -15.27
C PRO A 275 -17.21 -21.81 -14.70
N LYS A 276 -17.05 -22.49 -13.56
CA LYS A 276 -18.10 -23.28 -12.91
C LYS A 276 -18.61 -22.65 -11.60
N CYS A 277 -18.15 -21.45 -11.26
CA CYS A 277 -18.43 -20.84 -9.96
C CYS A 277 -18.65 -19.33 -10.11
N ASN A 278 -19.87 -18.87 -9.81
CA ASN A 278 -20.27 -17.48 -9.91
C ASN A 278 -20.44 -16.87 -8.51
N VAL A 279 -20.17 -15.57 -8.41
CA VAL A 279 -20.40 -14.77 -7.21
C VAL A 279 -21.23 -13.56 -7.62
N VAL A 280 -22.42 -13.42 -7.04
CA VAL A 280 -23.40 -12.40 -7.42
C VAL A 280 -24.09 -11.82 -6.18
N LYS A 281 -24.81 -10.71 -6.36
CA LYS A 281 -25.59 -10.07 -5.30
C LYS A 281 -26.95 -9.60 -5.82
N ILE A 282 -27.92 -9.46 -4.93
CA ILE A 282 -29.24 -8.90 -5.23
C ILE A 282 -29.74 -8.04 -4.06
N ASP A 283 -30.25 -6.84 -4.35
CA ASP A 283 -30.90 -6.01 -3.33
C ASP A 283 -32.31 -6.57 -3.10
N ALA A 284 -32.49 -7.42 -2.10
CA ALA A 284 -33.76 -8.10 -1.87
C ALA A 284 -34.81 -7.21 -1.19
N ASP A 285 -34.42 -6.03 -0.68
CA ASP A 285 -35.38 -5.01 -0.21
C ASP A 285 -36.01 -4.26 -1.40
N LYS A 286 -35.25 -4.10 -2.49
CA LYS A 286 -35.76 -3.59 -3.77
C LYS A 286 -36.47 -4.68 -4.58
N GLU A 287 -35.83 -5.83 -4.78
CA GLU A 287 -36.31 -6.97 -5.57
C GLU A 287 -37.12 -7.93 -4.68
N ARG A 288 -38.21 -7.42 -4.07
CA ARG A 288 -38.96 -8.11 -3.00
C ARG A 288 -39.53 -9.47 -3.39
N ALA A 289 -39.81 -9.70 -4.67
CA ALA A 289 -40.32 -10.98 -5.17
C ALA A 289 -39.32 -12.10 -4.86
N ILE A 290 -38.06 -11.92 -5.24
CA ILE A 290 -36.97 -12.86 -4.96
C ILE A 290 -36.71 -12.96 -3.44
N GLY A 291 -36.74 -11.84 -2.72
CA GLY A 291 -36.59 -11.85 -1.27
C GLY A 291 -37.66 -12.68 -0.55
N THR A 292 -38.90 -12.63 -1.03
CA THR A 292 -40.01 -13.43 -0.47
C THR A 292 -39.88 -14.90 -0.86
N GLU A 293 -39.54 -15.19 -2.11
CA GLU A 293 -39.39 -16.56 -2.63
C GLU A 293 -38.37 -17.37 -1.84
N TYR A 294 -37.25 -16.76 -1.47
CA TYR A 294 -36.19 -17.43 -0.72
C TYR A 294 -36.18 -17.10 0.78
N ASP A 295 -37.31 -16.64 1.33
CA ASP A 295 -37.51 -16.38 2.77
C ASP A 295 -36.45 -15.46 3.41
N ILE A 296 -36.06 -14.40 2.70
CA ILE A 296 -35.05 -13.44 3.17
C ILE A 296 -35.67 -12.52 4.23
N SER A 297 -35.37 -12.80 5.49
CA SER A 297 -35.87 -12.05 6.67
C SER A 297 -34.83 -11.13 7.33
N GLY A 298 -33.58 -11.16 6.87
CA GLY A 298 -32.49 -10.37 7.41
C GLY A 298 -31.35 -10.17 6.41
N PHE A 299 -30.50 -9.18 6.67
CA PHE A 299 -29.41 -8.79 5.79
C PHE A 299 -28.07 -8.65 6.53
N PRO A 300 -26.94 -9.06 5.91
CA PRO A 300 -26.87 -9.85 4.68
C PRO A 300 -27.32 -11.30 4.94
N THR A 301 -28.03 -11.89 3.97
CA THR A 301 -28.25 -13.35 3.90
C THR A 301 -27.48 -13.86 2.69
N ILE A 302 -26.81 -15.00 2.81
CA ILE A 302 -26.00 -15.56 1.73
C ILE A 302 -26.44 -17.00 1.50
N LYS A 303 -26.69 -17.36 0.24
CA LYS A 303 -27.03 -18.72 -0.17
C LYS A 303 -26.20 -19.12 -1.38
N PHE A 304 -25.88 -20.40 -1.46
CA PHE A 304 -25.25 -21.00 -2.62
C PHE A 304 -26.27 -21.82 -3.39
N PHE A 305 -26.37 -21.58 -4.69
CA PHE A 305 -27.24 -22.28 -5.62
C PHE A 305 -26.37 -23.29 -6.38
N PRO A 306 -26.52 -24.60 -6.12
CA PRO A 306 -25.75 -25.60 -6.85
C PRO A 306 -26.17 -25.66 -8.33
N PRO A 307 -25.28 -26.12 -9.23
CA PRO A 307 -25.60 -26.25 -10.65
C PRO A 307 -26.87 -27.07 -10.88
N GLY A 308 -27.73 -26.60 -11.79
CA GLY A 308 -28.91 -27.34 -12.24
C GLY A 308 -30.16 -27.17 -11.37
N GLY A 309 -30.26 -26.07 -10.63
CA GLY A 309 -31.48 -25.69 -9.91
C GLY A 309 -31.78 -26.57 -8.68
N ALA A 310 -30.74 -27.10 -8.03
CA ALA A 310 -30.89 -27.80 -6.77
C ALA A 310 -31.25 -26.83 -5.62
N GLU A 311 -31.74 -27.38 -4.50
CA GLU A 311 -32.12 -26.60 -3.33
C GLU A 311 -30.97 -25.69 -2.86
N PRO A 312 -31.22 -24.38 -2.63
CA PRO A 312 -30.17 -23.45 -2.21
C PRO A 312 -29.63 -23.81 -0.81
N ILE A 313 -28.31 -23.80 -0.67
CA ILE A 313 -27.60 -24.11 0.57
C ILE A 313 -27.32 -22.80 1.32
N PRO A 314 -27.83 -22.60 2.55
CA PRO A 314 -27.48 -21.43 3.36
C PRO A 314 -25.98 -21.39 3.68
N TYR A 315 -25.35 -20.21 3.54
CA TYR A 315 -23.96 -20.01 3.94
C TYR A 315 -23.89 -19.45 5.37
N GLU A 316 -23.46 -20.31 6.29
CA GLU A 316 -23.31 -20.03 7.73
C GLU A 316 -21.86 -19.81 8.16
N GLY A 317 -20.92 -19.73 7.20
CA GLY A 317 -19.50 -19.54 7.47
C GLY A 317 -19.13 -18.12 7.91
N GLY A 318 -17.84 -17.93 8.21
CA GLY A 318 -17.27 -16.63 8.55
C GLY A 318 -17.42 -15.59 7.43
N ARG A 319 -17.28 -14.31 7.75
CA ARG A 319 -17.40 -13.21 6.77
C ARG A 319 -16.06 -12.74 6.21
N GLY A 320 -14.97 -13.48 6.46
CA GLY A 320 -13.65 -13.21 5.89
C GLY A 320 -13.48 -13.84 4.50
N GLU A 321 -12.55 -13.30 3.71
CA GLU A 321 -12.26 -13.80 2.36
C GLU A 321 -11.91 -15.30 2.37
N ALA A 322 -11.06 -15.74 3.30
CA ALA A 322 -10.65 -17.15 3.42
C ALA A 322 -11.83 -18.10 3.70
N ASP A 323 -12.84 -17.65 4.45
CA ASP A 323 -14.00 -18.47 4.79
C ASP A 323 -14.87 -18.73 3.55
N PHE A 324 -15.12 -17.68 2.76
CA PHE A 324 -15.84 -17.81 1.49
C PHE A 324 -15.08 -18.67 0.48
N LEU A 325 -13.76 -18.48 0.38
CA LEU A 325 -12.91 -19.27 -0.51
C LEU A 325 -12.95 -20.75 -0.14
N ALA A 326 -12.84 -21.09 1.14
CA ALA A 326 -12.92 -22.47 1.59
C ALA A 326 -14.26 -23.12 1.19
N PHE A 327 -15.37 -22.42 1.46
CA PHE A 327 -16.70 -22.90 1.10
C PHE A 327 -16.88 -23.05 -0.42
N LEU A 328 -16.51 -22.04 -1.22
CA LEU A 328 -16.66 -22.12 -2.68
C LEU A 328 -15.70 -23.12 -3.31
N ASN A 329 -14.50 -23.31 -2.76
CA ASN A 329 -13.58 -24.36 -3.21
C ASN A 329 -14.22 -25.74 -3.05
N GLU A 330 -14.87 -25.98 -1.90
CA GLU A 330 -15.61 -27.22 -1.66
C GLU A 330 -16.81 -27.37 -2.59
N GLN A 331 -17.67 -26.36 -2.69
CA GLN A 331 -18.90 -26.45 -3.49
C GLN A 331 -18.67 -26.49 -5.00
N CYS A 332 -17.64 -25.80 -5.49
CA CYS A 332 -17.35 -25.68 -6.92
C CYS A 332 -16.21 -26.62 -7.39
N GLY A 333 -15.53 -27.33 -6.49
CA GLY A 333 -14.37 -28.16 -6.82
C GLY A 333 -13.19 -27.34 -7.33
N THR A 334 -12.94 -26.20 -6.70
CA THR A 334 -11.88 -25.25 -7.08
C THR A 334 -10.82 -25.12 -5.98
N HIS A 335 -9.76 -24.34 -6.22
CA HIS A 335 -8.55 -24.33 -5.39
C HIS A 335 -8.02 -22.92 -5.16
N ARG A 336 -8.93 -21.94 -5.02
CA ARG A 336 -8.58 -20.53 -4.86
C ARG A 336 -8.00 -20.24 -3.48
N THR A 337 -7.02 -19.35 -3.46
CA THR A 337 -6.37 -18.83 -2.27
C THR A 337 -6.62 -17.33 -2.16
N VAL A 338 -6.46 -16.78 -0.95
CA VAL A 338 -6.64 -15.33 -0.69
C VAL A 338 -5.82 -14.51 -1.69
N GLY A 339 -6.45 -13.53 -2.33
CA GLY A 339 -5.87 -12.76 -3.42
C GLY A 339 -6.02 -13.38 -4.83
N GLY A 340 -6.77 -14.47 -4.97
CA GLY A 340 -7.16 -15.05 -6.27
C GLY A 340 -6.17 -16.04 -6.89
N GLY A 341 -5.08 -16.37 -6.20
CA GLY A 341 -4.13 -17.40 -6.63
C GLY A 341 -4.67 -18.82 -6.47
N LEU A 342 -3.88 -19.82 -6.87
CA LEU A 342 -4.22 -21.24 -6.74
C LEU A 342 -3.31 -21.93 -5.71
N ASP A 343 -3.87 -22.87 -4.94
CA ASP A 343 -3.09 -23.73 -4.05
C ASP A 343 -2.27 -24.79 -4.81
N THR A 344 -1.47 -25.58 -4.08
CA THR A 344 -0.59 -26.62 -4.66
C THR A 344 -1.31 -27.87 -5.17
N SER A 345 -2.59 -28.04 -4.84
CA SER A 345 -3.43 -29.14 -5.31
C SER A 345 -4.19 -28.81 -6.60
N ALA A 346 -4.31 -27.53 -6.95
CA ALA A 346 -4.99 -27.09 -8.16
C ALA A 346 -4.52 -27.81 -9.42
N GLY A 347 -5.46 -28.44 -10.12
CA GLY A 347 -5.27 -29.15 -11.38
C GLY A 347 -4.51 -30.47 -11.30
N ARG A 348 -4.18 -30.95 -10.09
CA ARG A 348 -3.65 -32.30 -9.87
C ARG A 348 -4.75 -33.35 -10.05
N ILE A 349 -4.35 -34.53 -10.52
CA ILE A 349 -5.25 -35.65 -10.77
C ILE A 349 -4.66 -36.86 -10.05
N GLU A 350 -5.31 -37.33 -8.98
CA GLU A 350 -4.77 -38.32 -8.04
C GLU A 350 -4.24 -39.59 -8.73
N ASP A 351 -5.01 -40.17 -9.66
CA ASP A 351 -4.59 -41.36 -10.40
C ASP A 351 -3.36 -41.13 -11.28
N LEU A 352 -3.26 -39.95 -11.91
CA LEU A 352 -2.10 -39.59 -12.71
C LEU A 352 -0.90 -39.22 -11.85
N ASP A 353 -1.13 -38.69 -10.65
CA ASP A 353 -0.08 -38.43 -9.67
C ASP A 353 0.57 -39.73 -9.22
N ARG A 354 -0.23 -40.77 -8.95
CA ARG A 354 0.26 -42.10 -8.61
C ARG A 354 1.12 -42.67 -9.74
N HIS A 355 0.67 -42.58 -10.98
CA HIS A 355 1.45 -43.02 -12.13
C HIS A 355 2.73 -42.19 -12.34
N ALA A 356 2.70 -40.88 -12.11
CA ALA A 356 3.89 -40.02 -12.17
C ALA A 356 4.92 -40.43 -11.10
N ALA A 357 4.48 -40.67 -9.86
CA ALA A 357 5.37 -41.12 -8.79
C ALA A 357 5.97 -42.52 -9.08
N GLU A 358 5.18 -43.46 -9.59
CA GLU A 358 5.67 -44.77 -10.06
C GLU A 358 6.71 -44.62 -11.18
N PHE A 359 6.45 -43.72 -12.13
CA PHE A 359 7.31 -43.46 -13.28
C PHE A 359 8.68 -42.90 -12.85
N VAL A 360 8.70 -41.96 -11.90
CA VAL A 360 9.94 -41.40 -11.35
C VAL A 360 10.74 -42.46 -10.60
N LYS A 361 10.07 -43.32 -9.80
CA LYS A 361 10.73 -44.44 -9.09
C LYS A 361 11.35 -45.46 -10.03
N ALA A 362 10.85 -45.57 -11.26
CA ALA A 362 11.39 -46.43 -12.31
C ALA A 362 12.53 -45.77 -13.12
N SER A 363 13.05 -44.60 -12.71
CA SER A 363 14.20 -43.98 -13.39
C SER A 363 15.37 -44.97 -13.55
N GLY A 364 15.99 -44.94 -14.73
CA GLY A 364 17.03 -45.88 -15.14
C GLY A 364 16.50 -47.24 -15.63
N GLN A 365 15.17 -47.44 -15.69
CA GLN A 365 14.53 -48.67 -16.17
C GLN A 365 13.57 -48.38 -17.33
N PRO A 366 14.08 -48.22 -18.58
CA PRO A 366 13.29 -47.73 -19.72
C PRO A 366 12.04 -48.55 -20.03
N GLU A 367 12.12 -49.89 -19.94
CA GLU A 367 10.96 -50.77 -20.20
C GLU A 367 9.85 -50.58 -19.16
N GLN A 368 10.23 -50.41 -17.89
CA GLN A 368 9.27 -50.17 -16.81
C GLN A 368 8.64 -48.78 -16.93
N GLN A 369 9.44 -47.75 -17.22
CA GLN A 369 8.95 -46.39 -17.47
C GLN A 369 7.99 -46.35 -18.68
N GLN A 370 8.30 -47.07 -19.76
CA GLN A 370 7.42 -47.17 -20.92
C GLN A 370 6.10 -47.86 -20.58
N SER A 371 6.12 -48.92 -19.77
CA SER A 371 4.89 -49.60 -19.32
C SER A 371 4.02 -48.68 -18.46
N ILE A 372 4.61 -47.90 -17.57
CA ILE A 372 3.89 -46.94 -16.72
C ILE A 372 3.30 -45.80 -17.57
N LEU A 373 4.06 -45.29 -18.54
CA LEU A 373 3.56 -44.27 -19.49
C LEU A 373 2.30 -44.75 -20.24
N LEU A 374 2.28 -45.99 -20.72
CA LEU A 374 1.09 -46.55 -21.40
C LEU A 374 -0.14 -46.60 -20.47
N LYS A 375 0.05 -46.98 -19.20
CA LYS A 375 -1.03 -46.95 -18.20
C LYS A 375 -1.51 -45.54 -17.91
N ALA A 376 -0.58 -44.59 -17.78
CA ALA A 376 -0.90 -43.18 -17.58
C ALA A 376 -1.65 -42.58 -18.77
N GLN A 377 -1.30 -42.97 -20.01
CA GLN A 377 -2.01 -42.55 -21.22
C GLN A 377 -3.45 -43.08 -21.25
N GLN A 378 -3.67 -44.33 -20.84
CA GLN A 378 -5.01 -44.87 -20.69
C GLN A 378 -5.80 -44.15 -19.58
N ALA A 379 -5.21 -43.96 -18.40
CA ALA A 379 -5.86 -43.21 -17.33
C ALA A 379 -6.19 -41.77 -17.76
N ALA A 380 -5.30 -41.12 -18.52
CA ALA A 380 -5.50 -39.75 -19.01
C ALA A 380 -6.58 -39.65 -20.10
N SER A 381 -6.91 -40.72 -20.83
CA SER A 381 -8.01 -40.70 -21.80
C SER A 381 -9.38 -40.67 -21.16
N ASP A 382 -9.48 -41.16 -19.93
CA ASP A 382 -10.75 -41.30 -19.20
C ASP A 382 -11.08 -40.03 -18.38
N VAL A 383 -10.17 -39.04 -18.36
CA VAL A 383 -10.32 -37.78 -17.62
C VAL A 383 -10.62 -36.63 -18.58
N GLU A 384 -11.75 -35.95 -18.36
CA GLU A 384 -12.12 -34.73 -19.09
C GLU A 384 -11.35 -33.50 -18.55
N SER A 385 -10.03 -33.50 -18.70
CA SER A 385 -9.16 -32.39 -18.32
C SER A 385 -8.03 -32.22 -19.31
N ARG A 386 -7.83 -30.98 -19.78
CA ARG A 386 -6.68 -30.64 -20.64
C ARG A 386 -5.33 -30.89 -19.96
N TYR A 387 -5.31 -30.93 -18.63
CA TYR A 387 -4.12 -31.18 -17.84
C TYR A 387 -3.76 -32.68 -17.75
N ALA A 388 -4.72 -33.59 -17.96
CA ALA A 388 -4.44 -35.03 -17.98
C ALA A 388 -3.37 -35.39 -19.04
N LYS A 389 -3.51 -34.82 -20.25
CA LYS A 389 -2.53 -34.95 -21.34
C LYS A 389 -1.17 -34.30 -21.04
N TYR A 390 -1.08 -33.43 -20.05
CA TYR A 390 0.19 -32.80 -19.68
C TYR A 390 1.09 -33.78 -18.91
N TYR A 391 0.52 -34.61 -18.02
CA TYR A 391 1.26 -35.67 -17.30
C TYR A 391 2.00 -36.60 -18.26
N THR A 392 1.30 -37.14 -19.25
CA THR A 392 1.88 -38.10 -20.20
C THR A 392 2.94 -37.46 -21.08
N LYS A 393 2.73 -36.19 -21.48
CA LYS A 393 3.74 -35.41 -22.21
C LYS A 393 5.00 -35.17 -21.41
N LEU A 394 4.89 -34.97 -20.09
CA LEU A 394 6.06 -34.84 -19.23
C LEU A 394 6.85 -36.15 -19.18
N MET A 395 6.17 -37.28 -18.98
CA MET A 395 6.79 -38.61 -19.02
C MET A 395 7.51 -38.86 -20.36
N GLU A 396 6.86 -38.57 -21.49
CA GLU A 396 7.46 -38.67 -22.84
C GLU A 396 8.72 -37.79 -22.96
N LYS A 397 8.68 -36.56 -22.42
CA LYS A 397 9.83 -35.65 -22.46
C LYS A 397 10.97 -36.09 -21.55
N ILE A 398 10.69 -36.72 -20.41
CA ILE A 398 11.71 -37.33 -19.56
C ILE A 398 12.41 -38.47 -20.31
N LEU A 399 11.66 -39.37 -20.97
CA LEU A 399 12.25 -40.44 -21.79
C LEU A 399 13.12 -39.90 -22.94
N GLU A 400 12.72 -38.79 -23.56
CA GLU A 400 13.43 -38.17 -24.69
C GLU A 400 14.69 -37.39 -24.24
N LYS A 401 14.61 -36.65 -23.13
CA LYS A 401 15.60 -35.63 -22.75
C LYS A 401 16.39 -35.94 -21.48
N GLY A 402 15.99 -36.96 -20.73
CA GLY A 402 16.57 -37.32 -19.44
C GLY A 402 15.93 -36.62 -18.25
N ASP A 403 16.33 -37.05 -17.05
CA ASP A 403 15.71 -36.66 -15.77
C ASP A 403 15.88 -35.17 -15.44
N ASP A 404 16.91 -34.52 -15.97
CA ASP A 404 17.20 -33.09 -15.74
C ASP A 404 16.20 -32.14 -16.44
N PHE A 405 15.33 -32.68 -17.29
CA PHE A 405 14.29 -31.92 -17.99
C PHE A 405 13.30 -31.27 -17.02
N ILE A 406 12.88 -31.97 -15.96
CA ILE A 406 11.86 -31.48 -15.02
C ILE A 406 12.37 -30.24 -14.28
N ASP A 407 13.60 -30.26 -13.79
CA ASP A 407 14.21 -29.12 -13.09
C ASP A 407 14.30 -27.88 -13.99
N LYS A 408 14.72 -28.08 -15.25
CA LYS A 408 14.80 -27.00 -16.25
C LYS A 408 13.43 -26.42 -16.56
N GLU A 409 12.42 -27.28 -16.72
CA GLU A 409 11.06 -26.85 -17.02
C GLU A 409 10.40 -26.13 -15.84
N LYS A 410 10.62 -26.59 -14.60
CA LYS A 410 10.20 -25.88 -13.38
C LYS A 410 10.82 -24.50 -13.30
N ALA A 411 12.14 -24.38 -13.47
CA ALA A 411 12.81 -23.08 -13.44
C ALA A 411 12.25 -22.12 -14.50
N ARG A 412 11.93 -22.64 -15.70
CA ARG A 412 11.31 -21.87 -16.78
C ARG A 412 9.92 -21.37 -16.41
N ILE A 413 9.05 -22.24 -15.88
CA ILE A 413 7.68 -21.86 -15.49
C ILE A 413 7.70 -20.88 -14.31
N GLN A 414 8.53 -21.12 -13.28
CA GLN A 414 8.67 -20.19 -12.15
C GLN A 414 9.10 -18.79 -12.60
N LYS A 415 9.98 -18.68 -13.60
CA LYS A 415 10.38 -17.39 -14.17
C LYS A 415 9.21 -16.67 -14.85
N ILE A 416 8.31 -17.41 -15.49
CA ILE A 416 7.11 -16.86 -16.14
C ILE A 416 6.08 -16.41 -15.10
N ILE A 417 5.83 -17.23 -14.07
CA ILE A 417 4.90 -16.90 -12.97
C ILE A 417 5.33 -15.61 -12.26
N LYS A 418 6.65 -15.40 -12.07
CA LYS A 418 7.21 -14.19 -11.46
C LYS A 418 7.22 -12.96 -12.37
N SER A 419 6.89 -13.11 -13.66
CA SER A 419 6.87 -11.98 -14.60
C SER A 419 5.51 -11.26 -14.55
N SER A 420 5.53 -9.93 -14.51
CA SER A 420 4.33 -9.08 -14.41
C SER A 420 3.52 -8.94 -15.71
N THR A 421 3.86 -9.71 -16.76
CA THR A 421 3.32 -9.54 -18.12
C THR A 421 2.30 -10.61 -18.53
N VAL A 422 1.85 -11.45 -17.59
CA VAL A 422 1.00 -12.61 -17.86
C VAL A 422 -0.45 -12.32 -17.44
N THR A 423 -1.42 -12.70 -18.26
CA THR A 423 -2.85 -12.59 -17.90
C THR A 423 -3.20 -13.56 -16.78
N LEU A 424 -4.22 -13.27 -15.97
CA LEU A 424 -4.66 -14.15 -14.87
C LEU A 424 -4.93 -15.59 -15.34
N ALA A 425 -5.64 -15.76 -16.47
CA ALA A 425 -5.89 -17.09 -17.02
C ALA A 425 -4.62 -17.86 -17.42
N LYS A 426 -3.59 -17.15 -17.90
CA LYS A 426 -2.29 -17.78 -18.18
C LYS A 426 -1.52 -18.06 -16.90
N LEU A 427 -1.61 -17.19 -15.89
CA LEU A 427 -1.01 -17.40 -14.58
C LEU A 427 -1.57 -18.66 -13.93
N ASP A 428 -2.89 -18.88 -14.00
CA ASP A 428 -3.53 -20.11 -13.54
C ASP A 428 -3.02 -21.34 -14.30
N ASP A 429 -2.96 -21.28 -15.63
CA ASP A 429 -2.43 -22.38 -16.47
C ASP A 429 -0.98 -22.73 -16.10
N PHE A 430 -0.13 -21.72 -15.86
CA PHE A 430 1.26 -21.95 -15.44
C PHE A 430 1.36 -22.47 -14.01
N THR A 431 0.54 -21.98 -13.09
CA THR A 431 0.51 -22.46 -11.70
C THR A 431 0.08 -23.92 -11.64
N ILE A 432 -0.96 -24.31 -12.39
CA ILE A 432 -1.41 -25.71 -12.47
C ILE A 432 -0.30 -26.59 -13.06
N ARG A 433 0.36 -26.15 -14.14
CA ARG A 433 1.50 -26.90 -14.70
C ARG A 433 2.66 -27.03 -13.70
N GLN A 434 2.93 -25.98 -12.93
CA GLN A 434 3.93 -26.01 -11.86
C GLN A 434 3.57 -27.05 -10.80
N ASN A 435 2.31 -27.10 -10.37
CA ASN A 435 1.80 -28.09 -9.42
C ASN A 435 1.99 -29.52 -9.94
N ILE A 436 1.64 -29.77 -11.20
CA ILE A 436 1.81 -31.08 -11.85
C ILE A 436 3.29 -31.45 -11.96
N LEU A 437 4.16 -30.53 -12.36
CA LEU A 437 5.61 -30.76 -12.42
C LEU A 437 6.18 -31.16 -11.05
N ASN A 438 5.66 -30.60 -9.96
CA ASN A 438 6.12 -30.91 -8.60
C ASN A 438 5.85 -32.37 -8.21
N VAL A 439 4.90 -33.05 -8.87
CA VAL A 439 4.64 -34.48 -8.66
C VAL A 439 5.78 -35.36 -9.21
N PHE A 440 6.56 -34.86 -10.16
CA PHE A 440 7.71 -35.55 -10.73
C PHE A 440 9.01 -35.34 -9.93
N ASP A 441 8.96 -34.72 -8.75
CA ASP A 441 10.15 -34.63 -7.88
C ASP A 441 10.48 -35.97 -7.25
N ALA A 442 11.69 -36.48 -7.50
CA ALA A 442 12.23 -37.68 -6.87
C ALA A 442 12.45 -37.54 -5.34
N SER A 443 12.18 -36.36 -4.77
CA SER A 443 12.50 -35.97 -3.39
C SER A 443 11.30 -36.01 -2.43
N THR A 444 10.14 -36.51 -2.87
CA THR A 444 8.88 -36.49 -2.08
C THR A 444 8.32 -37.87 -1.81
#